data_AF-A0A6G0IK30-F1
#
_entry.id   AF-A0A6G0IK30-F1
#
_cell.length_a   1.000
_cell.length_b   1.000
_cell.length_c   1.000
_cell.angle_alpha   90.00
_cell.angle_beta   90.00
_cell.angle_gamma   90.00
#
_symmetry.space_group_name_H-M   'P 1'
#
loop_
_entity.id
_entity.type
_entity.pdbx_description
1 polymer ?
#
loop_
_entity_poly.entity_id
_entity_poly.type
_entity_poly.pdbx_seq_one_letter_code
_entity_poly.pdbx_strand_id
1 'polypeptide(L)'
;MTNLPDQPVDLLPKFLSCVKLCALHNECNTHKTCTQLSDRKTPGCCCCCFCCVKLPQRHAEMSACEFESLEKCLETHLPEAEITEVKRILFGKDTKKLDLPSCAVNAASERGFELKGYKFEAVQEQLRPPREIRVGLIQHRIVLPTDAPILDQINAMHSRVGEMVEVAAMCGVNIICFQETWTMPFAFCTREKQPWTEFAESAEEGSTTRFCQELAKKYNMVVVSPILEREELSGTLWNTAVVISNSGNVLGKSRKNHIPRVGDFNESTYYMEGDTGHTVFQTQFGKIAVNICYGRHHPLNWFMYSMNGAEIIFNPSATVGALSEPMWPIEARNAAIANHCFTCAINRVGTEHFKSEFTSGDGKKAHHDFGHFYGSSYVAAPDGSRTPGLSRTCDGLLVVEMDLNLNRQISDKWSFKMTGRYAEYAEELTKAVRRDFKPNIVKE
;
A
#
# COMPACT_ATOMS: atom_id res chain seq x y z
N MET A 1 -46.70 -48.04 30.55
CA MET A 1 -47.61 -47.09 31.22
C MET A 1 -46.93 -45.74 31.16
N THR A 2 -47.24 -44.96 30.11
CA THR A 2 -48.01 -43.69 30.17
C THR A 2 -47.18 -42.53 30.72
N ASN A 3 -47.09 -41.33 30.17
CA ASN A 3 -47.48 -40.66 28.92
C ASN A 3 -46.81 -39.26 29.01
N LEU A 4 -46.45 -38.66 27.87
CA LEU A 4 -46.01 -37.26 27.70
C LEU A 4 -47.11 -36.24 28.17
N PRO A 5 -46.78 -34.94 28.32
CA PRO A 5 -46.90 -34.05 27.14
C PRO A 5 -45.76 -33.06 26.91
N ASP A 6 -45.60 -32.75 25.63
CA ASP A 6 -44.88 -31.63 25.00
C ASP A 6 -45.42 -30.24 25.41
N GLN A 7 -44.58 -29.19 25.35
CA GLN A 7 -44.77 -27.98 24.51
C GLN A 7 -43.67 -26.91 24.73
N PRO A 8 -43.40 -26.04 23.73
CA PRO A 8 -42.18 -25.24 23.61
C PRO A 8 -42.31 -23.80 24.15
N VAL A 9 -41.22 -23.22 24.66
CA VAL A 9 -41.17 -21.81 25.08
C VAL A 9 -40.77 -20.92 23.91
N ASP A 10 -41.73 -20.12 23.50
CA ASP A 10 -41.70 -19.12 22.45
C ASP A 10 -40.87 -17.88 22.88
N LEU A 11 -39.67 -17.71 22.31
CA LEU A 11 -38.75 -16.59 22.62
C LEU A 11 -38.86 -15.42 21.63
N LEU A 12 -39.96 -15.30 20.89
CA LEU A 12 -40.13 -14.28 19.85
C LEU A 12 -40.81 -12.94 20.23
N PRO A 13 -41.33 -12.65 21.45
CA PRO A 13 -41.88 -11.30 21.72
C PRO A 13 -40.91 -10.31 22.40
N LYS A 14 -39.71 -10.71 22.86
CA LYS A 14 -38.81 -9.79 23.60
C LYS A 14 -37.74 -9.09 22.76
N PHE A 15 -37.54 -9.48 21.51
CA PHE A 15 -36.59 -8.81 20.60
C PHE A 15 -37.20 -7.66 19.80
N LEU A 16 -38.53 -7.56 19.70
CA LEU A 16 -39.22 -6.55 18.88
C LEU A 16 -39.52 -5.22 19.58
N SER A 17 -39.29 -5.05 20.89
CA SER A 17 -39.49 -3.76 21.56
C SER A 17 -38.24 -2.87 21.62
N CYS A 18 -37.02 -3.43 21.48
CA CYS A 18 -35.78 -2.63 21.46
C CYS A 18 -35.47 -2.03 20.08
N VAL A 19 -35.90 -2.67 18.98
CA VAL A 19 -35.62 -2.17 17.62
C VAL A 19 -36.55 -1.01 17.23
N LYS A 20 -37.71 -0.85 17.88
CA LYS A 20 -38.67 0.24 17.60
C LYS A 20 -38.39 1.56 18.30
N LEU A 21 -37.43 1.63 19.22
CA LEU A 21 -37.07 2.87 19.93
C LEU A 21 -35.85 3.60 19.33
N CYS A 22 -35.03 2.94 18.53
CA CYS A 22 -33.90 3.59 17.83
C CYS A 22 -34.27 4.19 16.45
N ALA A 23 -35.45 3.88 15.90
CA ALA A 23 -35.87 4.33 14.57
C ALA A 23 -36.67 5.65 14.55
N LEU A 24 -36.81 6.36 15.69
CA LEU A 24 -37.64 7.57 15.80
C LEU A 24 -36.90 8.84 16.25
N HIS A 25 -35.57 8.87 16.25
CA HIS A 25 -34.79 10.08 16.57
C HIS A 25 -33.70 10.35 15.53
N ASN A 26 -34.12 10.52 14.28
CA ASN A 26 -33.29 11.11 13.24
C ASN A 26 -34.08 12.22 12.56
N GLU A 27 -34.29 13.34 13.28
CA GLU A 27 -34.68 14.64 12.74
C GLU A 27 -34.80 15.66 13.90
N CYS A 28 -33.76 16.48 14.11
CA CYS A 28 -33.91 17.92 14.39
C CYS A 28 -32.54 18.60 14.55
N ASN A 29 -32.08 19.20 13.45
CA ASN A 29 -31.25 20.40 13.51
C ASN A 29 -32.11 21.54 14.06
N THR A 30 -31.69 22.21 15.13
CA THR A 30 -31.70 23.68 15.28
C THR A 30 -31.32 24.09 16.69
N HIS A 31 -30.40 25.06 16.78
CA HIS A 31 -30.17 25.88 17.97
C HIS A 31 -31.49 26.41 18.54
N LYS A 32 -31.73 26.23 19.84
CA LYS A 32 -32.40 27.21 20.70
C LYS A 32 -32.26 26.87 22.19
N THR A 33 -31.99 27.91 22.94
CA THR A 33 -31.86 28.06 24.39
C THR A 33 -33.06 27.50 25.16
N CYS A 34 -32.81 26.79 26.26
CA CYS A 34 -33.85 26.38 27.22
C CYS A 34 -33.56 26.97 28.60
N THR A 35 -34.24 28.07 28.90
CA THR A 35 -34.40 28.66 30.24
C THR A 35 -35.73 28.21 30.82
N GLN A 36 -35.69 27.88 32.11
CA GLN A 36 -36.81 27.79 33.07
C GLN A 36 -37.84 26.68 32.88
N LEU A 37 -37.94 25.80 33.90
CA LEU A 37 -39.14 25.66 34.70
C LEU A 37 -38.85 24.80 35.94
N SER A 38 -39.06 25.43 37.11
CA SER A 38 -39.04 24.85 38.43
C SER A 38 -40.40 24.22 38.78
N ASP A 39 -40.38 23.41 39.83
CA ASP A 39 -41.51 23.01 40.68
C ASP A 39 -42.50 21.97 40.14
N ARG A 40 -42.36 20.74 40.66
CA ARG A 40 -43.33 20.17 41.63
C ARG A 40 -42.88 18.81 42.17
N LYS A 41 -43.04 18.66 43.48
CA LYS A 41 -42.78 17.46 44.30
C LYS A 41 -43.87 16.40 44.09
N THR A 42 -43.48 15.14 44.00
CA THR A 42 -44.26 13.97 44.46
C THR A 42 -43.29 12.89 44.98
N PRO A 43 -43.53 12.29 46.16
CA PRO A 43 -42.62 11.32 46.76
C PRO A 43 -43.07 9.89 46.48
N GLY A 44 -42.12 9.00 46.16
CA GLY A 44 -42.34 7.56 46.19
C GLY A 44 -41.82 6.81 44.98
N CYS A 45 -40.51 6.58 44.91
CA CYS A 45 -39.98 5.35 44.31
C CYS A 45 -38.56 5.11 44.84
N CYS A 46 -38.42 4.05 45.64
CA CYS A 46 -37.15 3.52 46.09
C CYS A 46 -36.65 2.56 45.00
N CYS A 47 -35.56 2.90 44.29
CA CYS A 47 -34.77 1.90 43.58
C CYS A 47 -33.39 2.44 43.16
N CYS A 48 -32.37 1.71 43.62
CA CYS A 48 -31.04 1.53 43.03
C CYS A 48 -30.18 2.78 42.78
N CYS A 49 -29.26 3.01 43.73
CA CYS A 49 -27.95 3.58 43.45
C CYS A 49 -27.24 2.75 42.37
N PHE A 50 -27.40 3.11 41.10
CA PHE A 50 -26.40 2.80 40.10
C PHE A 50 -25.36 3.91 40.15
N CYS A 51 -24.14 3.55 40.56
CA CYS A 51 -22.95 4.34 40.33
C CYS A 51 -22.93 4.78 38.86
N CYS A 52 -23.25 6.04 38.60
CA CYS A 52 -22.81 6.73 37.39
C CYS A 52 -21.29 6.82 37.45
N VAL A 53 -20.61 5.75 37.05
CA VAL A 53 -19.27 5.87 36.50
C VAL A 53 -19.45 6.74 35.27
N LYS A 54 -19.15 8.03 35.42
CA LYS A 54 -18.92 8.92 34.29
C LYS A 54 -17.78 8.31 33.50
N LEU A 55 -18.11 7.51 32.49
CA LEU A 55 -17.19 7.24 31.39
C LEU A 55 -16.85 8.61 30.83
N PRO A 56 -15.59 9.05 30.86
CA PRO A 56 -15.22 10.30 30.21
C PRO A 56 -15.47 10.09 28.71
N GLN A 57 -16.48 10.76 28.17
CA GLN A 57 -16.57 11.03 26.74
C GLN A 57 -15.34 11.85 26.35
N ARG A 58 -14.27 11.15 25.98
CA ARG A 58 -13.14 11.67 25.23
C ARG A 58 -13.03 10.84 23.95
N HIS A 59 -13.97 11.03 23.03
CA HIS A 59 -13.64 10.81 21.63
C HIS A 59 -13.14 12.14 21.09
N ALA A 60 -11.86 12.43 21.36
CA ALA A 60 -11.11 13.24 20.42
C ALA A 60 -10.98 12.36 19.19
N GLU A 61 -11.61 12.75 18.08
CA GLU A 61 -11.32 12.15 16.78
C GLU A 61 -9.83 12.35 16.51
N MET A 62 -9.03 11.29 16.64
CA MET A 62 -7.62 11.33 16.26
C MET A 62 -7.56 11.69 14.79
N SER A 63 -6.84 12.77 14.46
CA SER A 63 -6.63 13.13 13.07
C SER A 63 -5.87 12.01 12.36
N ALA A 64 -6.16 11.78 11.07
CA ALA A 64 -5.42 10.82 10.26
C ALA A 64 -3.90 11.07 10.28
N CYS A 65 -3.45 12.29 10.60
CA CYS A 65 -2.03 12.65 10.73
C CYS A 65 -1.40 12.28 12.09
N GLU A 66 -2.18 11.86 13.10
CA GLU A 66 -1.70 11.54 14.45
C GLU A 66 -1.51 10.03 14.67
N PHE A 67 -2.17 9.20 13.88
CA PHE A 67 -2.03 7.74 13.97
C PHE A 67 -0.76 7.27 13.25
N GLU A 68 0.26 6.88 14.02
CA GLU A 68 1.59 6.57 13.47
C GLU A 68 1.66 5.21 12.76
N SER A 69 1.12 4.15 13.39
CA SER A 69 1.04 2.81 12.79
C SER A 69 0.03 1.92 13.52
N LEU A 70 -0.51 0.94 12.80
CA LEU A 70 -1.41 -0.08 13.35
C LEU A 70 -0.72 -0.92 14.42
N GLU A 71 0.51 -1.33 14.16
CA GLU A 71 1.26 -2.26 14.99
C GLU A 71 1.60 -1.65 16.34
N LYS A 72 2.05 -0.39 16.37
CA LYS A 72 2.29 0.32 17.63
C LYS A 72 1.02 0.45 18.46
N CYS A 73 -0.12 0.71 17.82
CA CYS A 73 -1.42 0.78 18.49
C CYS A 73 -1.79 -0.57 19.14
N LEU A 74 -1.68 -1.67 18.38
CA LEU A 74 -1.96 -3.02 18.88
C LEU A 74 -1.02 -3.40 20.03
N GLU A 75 0.28 -3.13 19.90
CA GLU A 75 1.30 -3.41 20.93
C GLU A 75 1.11 -2.61 22.21
N THR A 76 0.58 -1.40 22.12
CA THR A 76 0.36 -0.53 23.28
C THR A 76 -0.88 -0.95 24.07
N HIS A 77 -1.91 -1.50 23.41
CA HIS A 77 -3.25 -1.63 24.00
C HIS A 77 -3.73 -3.07 24.22
N LEU A 78 -3.09 -4.07 23.60
CA LEU A 78 -3.48 -5.48 23.76
C LEU A 78 -2.57 -6.23 24.74
N PRO A 79 -3.12 -7.13 25.59
CA PRO A 79 -2.33 -8.06 26.38
C PRO A 79 -1.47 -8.99 25.51
N GLU A 80 -0.33 -9.45 26.03
CA GLU A 80 0.64 -10.29 25.32
C GLU A 80 0.04 -11.60 24.73
N ALA A 81 -0.89 -12.21 25.46
CA ALA A 81 -1.58 -13.42 24.99
C ALA A 81 -2.51 -13.13 23.79
N GLU A 82 -3.20 -11.99 23.80
CA GLU A 82 -4.15 -11.60 22.75
C GLU A 82 -3.42 -11.09 21.50
N ILE A 83 -2.35 -10.30 21.68
CA ILE A 83 -1.62 -9.73 20.55
C ILE A 83 -0.97 -10.81 19.68
N THR A 84 -0.55 -11.93 20.27
CA THR A 84 0.01 -13.06 19.52
C THR A 84 -1.02 -13.61 18.54
N GLU A 85 -2.26 -13.81 18.99
CA GLU A 85 -3.34 -14.34 18.15
C GLU A 85 -3.83 -13.31 17.13
N VAL A 86 -3.95 -12.04 17.55
CA VAL A 86 -4.29 -10.94 16.64
C VAL A 86 -3.24 -10.83 15.53
N LYS A 87 -1.94 -10.90 15.87
CA LYS A 87 -0.87 -10.87 14.87
C LYS A 87 -0.91 -12.08 13.94
N ARG A 88 -1.20 -13.26 14.47
CA ARG A 88 -1.35 -14.49 13.65
C ARG A 88 -2.42 -14.33 12.57
N ILE A 89 -3.55 -13.70 12.90
CA ILE A 89 -4.65 -13.50 11.96
C ILE A 89 -4.35 -12.34 10.99
N LEU A 90 -3.88 -11.20 11.51
CA LEU A 90 -3.69 -9.99 10.71
C LEU A 90 -2.42 -10.01 9.85
N PHE A 91 -1.33 -10.62 10.32
CA PHE A 91 -0.03 -10.62 9.64
C PHE A 91 0.38 -12.01 9.15
N GLY A 92 -0.22 -13.08 9.66
CA GLY A 92 0.15 -14.46 9.34
C GLY A 92 1.21 -14.98 10.29
N LYS A 93 2.12 -15.83 9.80
CA LYS A 93 3.25 -16.32 10.60
C LYS A 93 4.08 -15.14 11.11
N ASP A 94 4.52 -15.21 12.36
CA ASP A 94 5.36 -14.17 12.96
C ASP A 94 6.65 -13.97 12.15
N THR A 95 6.87 -12.73 11.73
CA THR A 95 8.06 -12.30 10.99
C THR A 95 9.17 -11.93 11.96
N LYS A 96 10.23 -12.73 11.96
CA LYS A 96 11.42 -12.47 12.77
C LYS A 96 12.03 -11.12 12.39
N LYS A 97 12.45 -10.35 13.39
CA LYS A 97 13.25 -9.13 13.18
C LYS A 97 14.62 -9.51 12.62
N LEU A 98 15.13 -8.66 11.75
CA LEU A 98 16.49 -8.75 11.21
C LEU A 98 17.42 -7.89 12.07
N ASP A 99 18.55 -8.46 12.49
CA ASP A 99 19.58 -7.71 13.21
C ASP A 99 20.30 -6.78 12.25
N LEU A 100 19.95 -5.49 12.30
CA LEU A 100 20.53 -4.47 11.45
C LEU A 100 21.85 -3.94 12.04
N PRO A 101 22.86 -3.62 11.21
CA PRO A 101 24.13 -3.08 11.68
C PRO A 101 23.93 -1.78 12.47
N SER A 102 24.64 -1.64 13.59
CA SER A 102 24.55 -0.44 14.45
C SER A 102 24.92 0.85 13.71
N CYS A 103 25.87 0.79 12.77
CA CYS A 103 26.21 1.93 11.91
C CYS A 103 25.03 2.39 11.04
N ALA A 104 24.22 1.45 10.52
CA ALA A 104 23.05 1.76 9.71
C ALA A 104 21.93 2.37 10.58
N VAL A 105 21.71 1.81 11.78
CA VAL A 105 20.74 2.34 12.75
C VAL A 105 21.09 3.77 13.17
N ASN A 106 22.35 4.01 13.50
CA ASN A 106 22.84 5.34 13.87
C ASN A 106 22.70 6.32 12.70
N ALA A 107 23.11 5.92 11.49
CA ALA A 107 22.98 6.77 10.30
C ALA A 107 21.52 7.11 9.97
N ALA A 108 20.59 6.16 10.08
CA ALA A 108 19.17 6.42 9.88
C ALA A 108 18.60 7.39 10.93
N SER A 109 19.01 7.23 12.19
CA SER A 109 18.62 8.13 13.28
C SER A 109 19.15 9.55 13.07
N GLU A 110 20.44 9.69 12.71
CA GLU A 110 21.07 11.00 12.43
C GLU A 110 20.43 11.70 11.23
N ARG A 111 20.08 10.93 10.19
CA ARG A 111 19.43 11.42 8.97
C ARG A 111 17.91 11.53 9.10
N GLY A 112 17.33 11.18 10.24
CA GLY A 112 15.92 11.38 10.56
C GLY A 112 14.95 10.59 9.68
N PHE A 113 15.14 9.27 9.53
CA PHE A 113 14.14 8.39 8.93
C PHE A 113 14.03 7.05 9.67
N GLU A 114 12.88 6.40 9.57
CA GLU A 114 12.62 5.11 10.20
C GLU A 114 13.43 4.00 9.50
N LEU A 115 14.07 3.12 10.27
CA LEU A 115 14.74 1.93 9.75
C LEU A 115 14.16 0.68 10.43
N LYS A 116 13.60 -0.22 9.64
CA LYS A 116 13.04 -1.51 10.12
C LYS A 116 13.62 -2.67 9.32
N GLY A 117 13.83 -3.80 10.00
CA GLY A 117 14.43 -5.02 9.45
C GLY A 117 13.62 -6.26 9.79
N TYR A 118 13.28 -7.09 8.80
CA TYR A 118 12.60 -8.38 9.01
C TYR A 118 13.17 -9.47 8.10
N LYS A 119 12.83 -10.72 8.39
CA LYS A 119 13.21 -11.87 7.55
C LYS A 119 12.12 -12.89 7.31
N PHE A 120 12.11 -13.46 6.10
CA PHE A 120 11.29 -14.60 5.69
C PHE A 120 12.20 -15.79 5.33
N GLU A 121 12.05 -16.89 6.06
CA GLU A 121 12.87 -18.10 5.90
C GLU A 121 12.10 -19.17 5.12
N ALA A 122 12.82 -19.94 4.29
CA ALA A 122 12.30 -21.15 3.67
C ALA A 122 12.81 -22.41 4.40
N VAL A 123 12.19 -23.56 4.15
CA VAL A 123 12.71 -24.84 4.63
C VAL A 123 13.97 -25.19 3.84
N GLN A 124 14.99 -25.73 4.51
CA GLN A 124 16.21 -26.17 3.82
C GLN A 124 15.89 -27.28 2.81
N GLU A 125 16.34 -27.10 1.56
CA GLU A 125 16.20 -28.11 0.52
C GLU A 125 17.47 -28.96 0.40
N GLN A 126 17.30 -30.22 0.02
CA GLN A 126 18.42 -31.16 -0.16
C GLN A 126 19.21 -30.90 -1.46
N LEU A 127 18.53 -30.43 -2.51
CA LEU A 127 19.11 -30.27 -3.85
C LEU A 127 19.45 -28.83 -4.20
N ARG A 128 18.94 -27.86 -3.45
CA ARG A 128 19.07 -26.44 -3.79
C ARG A 128 19.55 -25.67 -2.58
N PRO A 129 20.59 -24.83 -2.73
CA PRO A 129 20.99 -23.94 -1.67
C PRO A 129 19.88 -22.89 -1.41
N PRO A 130 19.82 -22.33 -0.19
CA PRO A 130 19.02 -21.13 0.08
C PRO A 130 19.33 -20.02 -0.92
N ARG A 131 18.29 -19.29 -1.37
CA ARG A 131 18.43 -18.13 -2.25
C ARG A 131 18.06 -16.88 -1.47
N GLU A 132 18.88 -16.59 -0.46
CA GLU A 132 18.70 -15.46 0.44
C GLU A 132 19.13 -14.16 -0.25
N ILE A 133 18.22 -13.20 -0.29
CA ILE A 133 18.46 -11.85 -0.79
C ILE A 133 17.80 -10.83 0.14
N ARG A 134 18.27 -9.59 0.11
CA ARG A 134 17.69 -8.47 0.84
C ARG A 134 17.08 -7.45 -0.12
N VAL A 135 15.84 -7.08 0.13
CA VAL A 135 15.19 -5.94 -0.54
C VAL A 135 15.13 -4.73 0.38
N GLY A 136 15.21 -3.54 -0.21
CA GLY A 136 14.98 -2.26 0.45
C GLY A 136 13.78 -1.55 -0.18
N LEU A 137 12.82 -1.13 0.64
CA LEU A 137 11.69 -0.30 0.22
C LEU A 137 11.88 1.08 0.85
N ILE A 138 11.93 2.13 0.03
CA ILE A 138 12.03 3.52 0.49
C ILE A 138 10.68 4.22 0.31
N GLN A 139 10.18 4.79 1.41
CA GLN A 139 9.11 5.78 1.40
C GLN A 139 9.63 7.13 1.91
N HIS A 140 9.18 8.22 1.32
CA HIS A 140 9.59 9.57 1.71
C HIS A 140 8.54 10.61 1.32
N ARG A 141 8.61 11.76 1.98
CA ARG A 141 7.92 12.99 1.57
C ARG A 141 8.74 13.77 0.54
N ILE A 142 8.15 14.77 -0.11
CA ILE A 142 8.92 15.76 -0.88
C ILE A 142 9.77 16.64 0.05
N VAL A 143 10.94 17.06 -0.41
CA VAL A 143 11.89 17.83 0.42
C VAL A 143 11.61 19.33 0.36
N LEU A 144 11.43 19.87 -0.84
CA LEU A 144 11.17 21.29 -1.08
C LEU A 144 9.68 21.54 -1.33
N PRO A 145 9.19 22.77 -1.08
CA PRO A 145 7.85 23.19 -1.48
C PRO A 145 7.59 22.97 -2.98
N THR A 146 6.33 22.73 -3.34
CA THR A 146 5.95 22.40 -4.72
C THR A 146 6.15 23.56 -5.70
N ASP A 147 6.30 24.80 -5.21
CA ASP A 147 6.55 26.01 -5.99
C ASP A 147 8.04 26.38 -6.12
N ALA A 148 8.95 25.57 -5.55
CA ALA A 148 10.38 25.71 -5.78
C ALA A 148 10.76 25.37 -7.24
N PRO A 149 11.91 25.83 -7.76
CA PRO A 149 12.37 25.44 -9.10
C PRO A 149 12.46 23.92 -9.26
N ILE A 150 12.01 23.38 -10.40
CA ILE A 150 11.91 21.93 -10.64
C ILE A 150 13.24 21.21 -10.45
N LEU A 151 14.33 21.78 -10.99
CA LEU A 151 15.65 21.19 -10.86
C LEU A 151 16.10 21.10 -9.40
N ASP A 152 15.78 22.11 -8.57
CA ASP A 152 16.11 22.09 -7.14
C ASP A 152 15.29 21.02 -6.40
N GLN A 153 14.02 20.85 -6.77
CA GLN A 153 13.17 19.78 -6.23
C GLN A 153 13.76 18.39 -6.55
N ILE A 154 14.15 18.16 -7.81
CA ILE A 154 14.78 16.89 -8.25
C ILE A 154 16.10 16.66 -7.51
N ASN A 155 16.98 17.67 -7.43
CA ASN A 155 18.27 17.54 -6.76
C ASN A 155 18.12 17.27 -5.26
N ALA A 156 17.18 17.95 -4.59
CA ALA A 156 16.87 17.70 -3.19
C ALA A 156 16.36 16.27 -2.98
N MET A 157 15.54 15.78 -3.93
CA MET A 157 15.07 14.40 -3.92
C MET A 157 16.20 13.38 -4.12
N HIS A 158 17.08 13.59 -5.10
CA HIS A 158 18.26 12.74 -5.33
C HIS A 158 19.14 12.69 -4.07
N SER A 159 19.43 13.83 -3.44
CA SER A 159 20.21 13.87 -2.19
C SER A 159 19.55 13.06 -1.09
N ARG A 160 18.25 13.29 -0.84
CA ARG A 160 17.51 12.60 0.23
C ARG A 160 17.46 11.09 0.02
N VAL A 161 17.13 10.64 -1.18
CA VAL A 161 17.06 9.20 -1.47
C VAL A 161 18.46 8.57 -1.52
N GLY A 162 19.48 9.29 -1.98
CA GLY A 162 20.88 8.84 -1.95
C GLY A 162 21.36 8.53 -0.53
N GLU A 163 21.02 9.39 0.44
CA GLU A 163 21.29 9.15 1.87
C GLU A 163 20.59 7.89 2.40
N MET A 164 19.38 7.59 1.96
CA MET A 164 18.65 6.39 2.37
C MET A 164 19.22 5.13 1.70
N VAL A 165 19.63 5.23 0.43
CA VAL A 165 20.28 4.13 -0.32
C VAL A 165 21.63 3.78 0.32
N GLU A 166 22.38 4.76 0.81
CA GLU A 166 23.61 4.53 1.57
C GLU A 166 23.38 3.64 2.80
N VAL A 167 22.33 3.92 3.57
CA VAL A 167 21.97 3.10 4.74
C VAL A 167 21.47 1.73 4.31
N ALA A 168 20.73 1.63 3.20
CA ALA A 168 20.34 0.34 2.62
C ALA A 168 21.57 -0.51 2.23
N ALA A 169 22.60 0.12 1.67
CA ALA A 169 23.85 -0.55 1.35
C ALA A 169 24.58 -1.04 2.62
N MET A 170 24.60 -0.24 3.70
CA MET A 170 25.12 -0.70 5.01
C MET A 170 24.36 -1.91 5.54
N CYS A 171 23.05 -2.01 5.25
CA CYS A 171 22.21 -3.15 5.61
C CYS A 171 22.35 -4.36 4.66
N GLY A 172 23.20 -4.28 3.63
CA GLY A 172 23.40 -5.36 2.66
C GLY A 172 22.23 -5.57 1.69
N VAL A 173 21.44 -4.53 1.42
CA VAL A 173 20.34 -4.60 0.44
C VAL A 173 20.89 -4.94 -0.96
N ASN A 174 20.24 -5.88 -1.64
CA ASN A 174 20.58 -6.31 -3.00
C ASN A 174 19.70 -5.64 -4.07
N ILE A 175 18.43 -5.40 -3.75
CA ILE A 175 17.46 -4.76 -4.65
C ILE A 175 16.74 -3.65 -3.89
N ILE A 176 16.82 -2.41 -4.36
CA ILE A 176 16.12 -1.28 -3.78
C ILE A 176 15.05 -0.75 -4.73
N CYS A 177 13.89 -0.41 -4.17
CA CYS A 177 12.80 0.19 -4.93
C CYS A 177 12.32 1.46 -4.24
N PHE A 178 12.09 2.49 -5.04
CA PHE A 178 11.53 3.76 -4.61
C PHE A 178 10.01 3.77 -4.82
N GLN A 179 9.33 4.76 -4.23
CA GLN A 179 7.90 5.00 -4.43
C GLN A 179 7.56 5.51 -5.83
N GLU A 180 6.28 5.62 -6.15
CA GLU A 180 5.83 6.12 -7.46
C GLU A 180 6.23 7.59 -7.68
N THR A 181 6.72 7.87 -8.90
CA THR A 181 7.14 9.21 -9.37
C THR A 181 7.96 9.94 -8.31
N TRP A 182 8.99 9.26 -7.78
CA TRP A 182 9.67 9.67 -6.54
C TRP A 182 10.40 11.01 -6.64
N THR A 183 10.73 11.46 -7.86
CA THR A 183 11.46 12.71 -8.12
C THR A 183 10.56 13.95 -8.22
N MET A 184 9.24 13.80 -8.08
CA MET A 184 8.30 14.91 -8.19
C MET A 184 7.23 14.90 -7.08
N PRO A 185 6.64 16.07 -6.76
CA PRO A 185 5.32 16.12 -6.15
C PRO A 185 4.30 15.40 -7.02
N PHE A 186 3.29 14.79 -6.41
CA PHE A 186 2.23 14.08 -7.10
C PHE A 186 1.19 15.06 -7.68
N ALA A 187 1.65 15.95 -8.56
CA ALA A 187 0.92 17.10 -9.06
C ALA A 187 -0.25 16.79 -10.01
N PHE A 188 -0.56 15.50 -10.25
CA PHE A 188 -1.59 15.09 -11.19
C PHE A 188 -3.01 15.54 -10.79
N CYS A 189 -3.24 15.90 -9.52
CA CYS A 189 -4.48 16.53 -9.09
C CYS A 189 -4.76 17.88 -9.75
N THR A 190 -3.71 18.66 -10.01
CA THR A 190 -3.86 20.04 -10.51
C THR A 190 -4.39 20.04 -11.94
N ARG A 191 -4.11 18.97 -12.70
CA ARG A 191 -4.36 18.82 -14.14
C ARG A 191 -3.59 19.82 -15.00
N GLU A 192 -2.77 20.66 -14.39
CA GLU A 192 -1.94 21.64 -15.07
C GLU A 192 -0.80 20.92 -15.81
N LYS A 193 -0.46 21.40 -17.01
CA LYS A 193 0.68 20.87 -17.77
C LYS A 193 2.00 21.51 -17.36
N GLN A 194 1.98 22.82 -17.15
CA GLN A 194 3.15 23.59 -16.75
C GLN A 194 3.06 23.93 -15.26
N PRO A 195 4.16 23.85 -14.51
CA PRO A 195 5.49 23.38 -14.95
C PRO A 195 5.65 21.85 -14.84
N TRP A 196 4.61 21.13 -14.37
CA TRP A 196 4.70 19.72 -13.95
C TRP A 196 5.22 18.73 -15.00
N THR A 197 4.98 18.97 -16.29
CA THR A 197 5.49 18.12 -17.37
C THR A 197 6.98 18.29 -17.65
N GLU A 198 7.64 19.30 -17.08
CA GLU A 198 9.10 19.45 -17.12
C GLU A 198 9.84 18.47 -16.19
N PHE A 199 9.15 17.86 -15.21
CA PHE A 199 9.69 16.73 -14.43
C PHE A 199 9.88 15.46 -15.28
N ALA A 200 9.32 15.41 -16.48
CA ALA A 200 9.41 14.24 -17.33
C ALA A 200 10.81 14.12 -17.97
N GLU A 201 11.43 12.95 -17.81
CA GLU A 201 12.80 12.69 -18.26
C GLU A 201 12.88 11.48 -19.19
N SER A 202 13.99 11.32 -19.93
CA SER A 202 14.26 10.07 -20.65
C SER A 202 14.40 8.91 -19.65
N ALA A 203 13.77 7.77 -19.94
CA ALA A 203 13.88 6.59 -19.09
C ALA A 203 15.30 6.00 -19.09
N GLU A 204 15.98 6.04 -20.24
CA GLU A 204 17.31 5.48 -20.41
C GLU A 204 18.43 6.49 -20.10
N GLU A 205 18.21 7.76 -20.43
CA GLU A 205 19.25 8.81 -20.37
C GLU A 205 18.85 10.03 -19.52
N GLY A 206 17.81 9.92 -18.68
CA GLY A 206 17.45 10.96 -17.70
C GLY A 206 18.55 11.20 -16.68
N SER A 207 18.60 12.39 -16.07
CA SER A 207 19.53 12.67 -14.97
C SER A 207 19.24 11.75 -13.78
N THR A 208 17.97 11.46 -13.54
CA THR A 208 17.53 10.51 -12.51
C THR A 208 18.02 9.08 -12.77
N THR A 209 17.95 8.60 -14.02
CA THR A 209 18.47 7.27 -14.37
C THR A 209 19.98 7.21 -14.18
N ARG A 210 20.73 8.23 -14.65
CA ARG A 210 22.19 8.30 -14.44
C ARG A 210 22.58 8.27 -12.96
N PHE A 211 21.90 9.06 -12.13
CA PHE A 211 22.07 9.03 -10.68
C PHE A 211 21.85 7.62 -10.11
N CYS A 212 20.79 6.92 -10.56
CA CYS A 212 20.53 5.54 -10.15
C CYS A 212 21.60 4.55 -10.63
N GLN A 213 22.17 4.74 -11.82
CA GLN A 213 23.27 3.92 -12.34
C GLN A 213 24.53 4.04 -11.49
N GLU A 214 24.86 5.26 -11.03
CA GLU A 214 25.99 5.50 -10.14
C GLU A 214 25.79 4.78 -8.79
N LEU A 215 24.61 4.92 -8.17
CA LEU A 215 24.28 4.23 -6.93
C LEU A 215 24.32 2.71 -7.09
N ALA A 216 23.71 2.19 -8.16
CA ALA A 216 23.64 0.77 -8.45
C ALA A 216 25.04 0.15 -8.56
N LYS A 217 25.93 0.80 -9.32
CA LYS A 217 27.32 0.37 -9.50
C LYS A 217 28.14 0.51 -8.22
N LYS A 218 27.98 1.62 -7.50
CA LYS A 218 28.73 1.91 -6.26
C LYS A 218 28.43 0.87 -5.18
N TYR A 219 27.18 0.44 -5.06
CA TYR A 219 26.74 -0.46 -3.98
C TYR A 219 26.46 -1.89 -4.44
N ASN A 220 26.74 -2.24 -5.71
CA ASN A 220 26.43 -3.54 -6.30
C ASN A 220 24.96 -3.95 -6.04
N MET A 221 24.04 -3.02 -6.31
CA MET A 221 22.63 -3.10 -5.95
C MET A 221 21.76 -2.86 -7.18
N VAL A 222 20.70 -3.66 -7.36
CA VAL A 222 19.67 -3.37 -8.39
C VAL A 222 18.80 -2.23 -7.89
N VAL A 223 18.52 -1.24 -8.76
CA VAL A 223 17.68 -0.09 -8.44
C VAL A 223 16.42 -0.10 -9.32
N VAL A 224 15.25 -0.01 -8.70
CA VAL A 224 13.96 0.17 -9.37
C VAL A 224 13.50 1.60 -9.14
N SER A 225 13.44 2.40 -10.23
CA SER A 225 13.21 3.84 -10.21
C SER A 225 11.94 4.23 -10.97
N PRO A 226 10.80 4.46 -10.28
CA PRO A 226 9.55 4.93 -10.90
C PRO A 226 9.57 6.44 -11.16
N ILE A 227 9.50 6.85 -12.42
CA ILE A 227 9.59 8.24 -12.88
C ILE A 227 8.43 8.60 -13.82
N LEU A 228 8.27 9.90 -14.06
CA LEU A 228 7.55 10.39 -15.23
C LEU A 228 8.51 10.35 -16.43
N GLU A 229 8.25 9.47 -17.38
CA GLU A 229 9.04 9.35 -18.61
C GLU A 229 8.51 10.33 -19.66
N ARG A 230 9.42 10.94 -20.42
CA ARG A 230 9.15 11.56 -21.71
C ARG A 230 9.84 10.76 -22.80
N GLU A 231 9.06 10.19 -23.71
CA GLU A 231 9.60 9.51 -24.87
C GLU A 231 10.12 10.54 -25.89
N GLU A 232 11.39 10.41 -26.30
CA GLU A 232 12.10 11.43 -27.06
C GLU A 232 11.47 11.69 -28.45
N LEU A 233 11.09 10.63 -29.18
CA LEU A 233 10.60 10.75 -30.55
C LEU A 233 9.18 11.33 -30.63
N SER A 234 8.29 10.90 -29.74
CA SER A 234 6.87 11.29 -29.78
C SER A 234 6.53 12.44 -28.84
N GLY A 235 7.39 12.72 -27.86
CA GLY A 235 7.12 13.63 -26.75
C GLY A 235 6.07 13.09 -25.76
N THR A 236 5.61 11.86 -25.94
CA THR A 236 4.56 11.24 -25.11
C THR A 236 5.07 11.02 -23.69
N LEU A 237 4.21 11.33 -22.72
CA LEU A 237 4.49 11.09 -21.32
C LEU A 237 4.01 9.71 -20.90
N TRP A 238 4.76 9.09 -20.01
CA TRP A 238 4.45 7.77 -19.46
C TRP A 238 4.77 7.72 -17.97
N ASN A 239 4.04 6.91 -17.21
CA ASN A 239 4.42 6.55 -15.86
C ASN A 239 5.20 5.23 -15.92
N THR A 240 6.48 5.28 -15.55
CA THR A 240 7.46 4.27 -15.95
C THR A 240 8.36 3.90 -14.80
N ALA A 241 8.52 2.60 -14.56
CA ALA A 241 9.57 2.07 -13.71
C ALA A 241 10.77 1.65 -14.56
N VAL A 242 11.92 2.26 -14.30
CA VAL A 242 13.21 1.88 -14.90
C VAL A 242 13.91 0.90 -13.96
N VAL A 243 14.43 -0.20 -14.51
CA VAL A 243 15.19 -1.19 -13.74
C VAL A 243 16.66 -1.09 -14.13
N ILE A 244 17.51 -0.76 -13.15
CA ILE A 244 18.95 -0.63 -13.30
C ILE A 244 19.62 -1.82 -12.62
N SER A 245 20.45 -2.55 -13.37
CA SER A 245 21.25 -3.66 -12.86
C SER A 245 22.29 -3.16 -11.86
N ASN A 246 22.71 -4.05 -10.95
CA ASN A 246 23.84 -3.84 -10.04
C ASN A 246 25.18 -3.52 -10.73
N SER A 247 25.32 -3.74 -12.04
CA SER A 247 26.48 -3.31 -12.83
C SER A 247 26.46 -1.82 -13.19
N GLY A 248 25.33 -1.15 -12.99
CA GLY A 248 25.04 0.20 -13.48
C GLY A 248 24.38 0.24 -14.86
N ASN A 249 24.12 -0.90 -15.51
CA ASN A 249 23.44 -0.91 -16.81
C ASN A 249 21.92 -0.84 -16.65
N VAL A 250 21.23 -0.07 -17.50
CA VAL A 250 19.77 -0.12 -17.59
C VAL A 250 19.36 -1.46 -18.20
N LEU A 251 18.56 -2.26 -17.48
CA LEU A 251 18.01 -3.52 -17.99
C LEU A 251 16.80 -3.29 -18.89
N GLY A 252 16.06 -2.22 -18.63
CA GLY A 252 14.89 -1.82 -19.39
C GLY A 252 13.89 -1.07 -18.51
N LYS A 253 12.64 -1.01 -18.99
CA LYS A 253 11.56 -0.28 -18.33
C LYS A 253 10.22 -1.02 -18.41
N SER A 254 9.32 -0.69 -17.48
CA SER A 254 7.92 -1.15 -17.47
C SER A 254 7.02 0.06 -17.26
N ARG A 255 6.06 0.28 -18.17
CA ARG A 255 5.07 1.36 -18.11
C ARG A 255 3.82 0.90 -17.35
N LYS A 256 3.10 1.86 -16.75
CA LYS A 256 1.91 1.62 -15.92
C LYS A 256 0.75 1.09 -16.77
N ASN A 257 0.39 -0.18 -16.60
CA ASN A 257 -0.66 -0.83 -17.40
C ASN A 257 -2.07 -0.26 -17.15
N HIS A 258 -2.37 0.15 -15.91
CA HIS A 258 -3.72 0.60 -15.51
C HIS A 258 -3.67 2.04 -15.00
N ILE A 259 -4.36 2.95 -15.69
CA ILE A 259 -4.32 4.39 -15.39
C ILE A 259 -5.60 4.80 -14.65
N PRO A 260 -5.50 5.37 -13.44
CA PRO A 260 -6.66 5.86 -12.71
C PRO A 260 -7.26 7.11 -13.37
N ARG A 261 -8.55 7.27 -13.14
CA ARG A 261 -9.35 8.45 -13.51
C ARG A 261 -10.24 8.93 -12.35
N VAL A 262 -9.87 8.58 -11.11
CA VAL A 262 -10.74 8.68 -9.93
C VAL A 262 -10.30 9.81 -9.00
N GLY A 263 -11.23 10.73 -8.70
CA GLY A 263 -11.00 11.83 -7.77
C GLY A 263 -9.82 12.72 -8.15
N ASP A 264 -8.87 12.89 -7.23
CA ASP A 264 -7.65 13.68 -7.45
C ASP A 264 -6.59 12.94 -8.30
N PHE A 265 -6.75 11.63 -8.53
CA PHE A 265 -5.85 10.82 -9.36
C PHE A 265 -6.20 10.97 -10.85
N ASN A 266 -6.05 12.19 -11.39
CA ASN A 266 -6.35 12.55 -12.78
C ASN A 266 -5.21 12.20 -13.76
N GLU A 267 -4.57 11.06 -13.53
CA GLU A 267 -3.37 10.63 -14.23
C GLU A 267 -3.57 10.46 -15.75
N SER A 268 -4.76 10.03 -16.19
CA SER A 268 -5.08 9.88 -17.62
C SER A 268 -5.03 11.19 -18.40
N THR A 269 -4.98 12.33 -17.70
CA THR A 269 -4.75 13.63 -18.33
C THR A 269 -3.31 13.74 -18.83
N TYR A 270 -2.36 13.05 -18.21
CA TYR A 270 -0.93 13.15 -18.43
C TYR A 270 -0.38 12.06 -19.33
N TYR A 271 -0.80 10.81 -19.15
CA TYR A 271 -0.24 9.64 -19.85
C TYR A 271 -1.29 8.57 -20.15
N MET A 272 -0.95 7.70 -21.11
CA MET A 272 -1.79 6.61 -21.59
C MET A 272 -1.47 5.28 -20.89
N GLU A 273 -2.33 4.28 -21.09
CA GLU A 273 -2.12 2.90 -20.62
C GLU A 273 -0.85 2.31 -21.23
N GLY A 274 -0.02 1.69 -20.39
CA GLY A 274 1.30 1.20 -20.77
C GLY A 274 1.28 0.18 -21.91
N ASP A 275 2.30 0.24 -22.76
CA ASP A 275 2.48 -0.60 -23.95
C ASP A 275 3.60 -1.64 -23.80
N THR A 276 4.23 -1.73 -22.62
CA THR A 276 5.33 -2.68 -22.33
C THR A 276 4.84 -4.06 -21.88
N GLY A 277 3.54 -4.27 -21.72
CA GLY A 277 2.98 -5.51 -21.19
C GLY A 277 3.41 -5.79 -19.74
N HIS A 278 3.70 -7.05 -19.43
CA HIS A 278 4.00 -7.52 -18.07
C HIS A 278 5.46 -7.99 -17.94
N THR A 279 6.41 -7.08 -18.19
CA THR A 279 7.84 -7.39 -18.22
C THR A 279 8.36 -7.91 -16.88
N VAL A 280 9.15 -8.99 -16.94
CA VAL A 280 9.92 -9.54 -15.81
C VAL A 280 11.40 -9.40 -16.10
N PHE A 281 12.15 -8.83 -15.16
CA PHE A 281 13.56 -8.55 -15.27
C PHE A 281 14.36 -9.63 -14.53
N GLN A 282 15.18 -10.39 -15.25
CA GLN A 282 16.13 -11.31 -14.64
C GLN A 282 17.33 -10.52 -14.13
N THR A 283 17.55 -10.55 -12.82
CA THR A 283 18.73 -9.96 -12.17
C THR A 283 19.60 -11.05 -11.57
N GLN A 284 20.79 -10.70 -11.07
CA GLN A 284 21.61 -11.64 -10.29
C GLN A 284 20.95 -12.05 -8.95
N PHE A 285 19.96 -11.27 -8.48
CA PHE A 285 19.30 -11.44 -7.19
C PHE A 285 17.87 -11.99 -7.30
N GLY A 286 17.47 -12.45 -8.48
CA GLY A 286 16.14 -13.01 -8.74
C GLY A 286 15.39 -12.32 -9.87
N LYS A 287 14.22 -12.87 -10.21
CA LYS A 287 13.31 -12.34 -11.22
C LYS A 287 12.35 -11.34 -10.59
N ILE A 288 12.43 -10.08 -11.01
CA ILE A 288 11.61 -9.01 -10.45
C ILE A 288 10.65 -8.43 -11.48
N ALA A 289 9.52 -7.92 -11.01
CA ALA A 289 8.55 -7.18 -11.80
C ALA A 289 8.08 -5.94 -11.04
N VAL A 290 7.44 -5.00 -11.74
CA VAL A 290 6.95 -3.75 -11.15
C VAL A 290 5.50 -3.52 -11.55
N ASN A 291 4.58 -3.74 -10.62
CA ASN A 291 3.18 -3.40 -10.77
C ASN A 291 2.95 -1.97 -10.25
N ILE A 292 2.86 -0.99 -11.14
CA ILE A 292 2.83 0.42 -10.73
C ILE A 292 1.44 0.82 -10.20
N CYS A 293 1.39 1.24 -8.94
CA CYS A 293 0.29 1.94 -8.27
C CYS A 293 -1.11 1.35 -8.50
N TYR A 294 -1.93 1.96 -9.38
CA TYR A 294 -3.33 1.59 -9.61
C TYR A 294 -3.48 0.18 -10.23
N GLY A 295 -2.39 -0.35 -10.81
CA GLY A 295 -2.33 -1.76 -11.18
C GLY A 295 -2.49 -2.71 -9.97
N ARG A 296 -2.37 -2.22 -8.72
CA ARG A 296 -2.64 -3.01 -7.51
C ARG A 296 -4.08 -3.52 -7.43
N HIS A 297 -5.03 -2.77 -7.97
CA HIS A 297 -6.46 -3.11 -7.93
C HIS A 297 -6.86 -4.19 -8.93
N HIS A 298 -5.92 -4.65 -9.77
CA HIS A 298 -6.18 -5.53 -10.90
C HIS A 298 -5.51 -6.89 -10.68
N PRO A 299 -6.22 -7.91 -10.15
CA PRO A 299 -5.66 -9.24 -9.95
C PRO A 299 -4.99 -9.84 -11.19
N LEU A 300 -5.54 -9.57 -12.38
CA LEU A 300 -4.97 -10.03 -13.65
C LEU A 300 -3.59 -9.41 -13.95
N ASN A 301 -3.32 -8.17 -13.51
CA ASN A 301 -2.02 -7.53 -13.70
C ASN A 301 -0.94 -8.25 -12.87
N TRP A 302 -1.23 -8.53 -11.59
CA TRP A 302 -0.36 -9.33 -10.73
C TRP A 302 -0.13 -10.74 -11.27
N PHE A 303 -1.22 -11.37 -11.70
CA PHE A 303 -1.21 -12.70 -12.28
C PHE A 303 -0.27 -12.80 -13.47
N MET A 304 -0.33 -11.84 -14.41
CA MET A 304 0.50 -11.88 -15.61
C MET A 304 1.99 -11.73 -15.33
N TYR A 305 2.40 -10.89 -14.37
CA TYR A 305 3.81 -10.84 -13.94
C TYR A 305 4.27 -12.18 -13.35
N SER A 306 3.43 -12.81 -12.52
CA SER A 306 3.74 -14.11 -11.93
C SER A 306 3.76 -15.25 -12.96
N MET A 307 2.88 -15.22 -13.96
CA MET A 307 2.92 -16.16 -15.09
C MET A 307 4.17 -16.02 -15.94
N ASN A 308 4.69 -14.79 -16.06
CA ASN A 308 5.98 -14.52 -16.68
C ASN A 308 7.18 -14.87 -15.77
N GLY A 309 6.92 -15.42 -14.58
CA GLY A 309 7.95 -15.98 -13.69
C GLY A 309 8.54 -15.01 -12.68
N ALA A 310 7.85 -13.90 -12.36
CA ALA A 310 8.28 -13.00 -11.29
C ALA A 310 8.34 -13.73 -9.93
N GLU A 311 9.45 -13.57 -9.23
CA GLU A 311 9.68 -14.07 -7.86
C GLU A 311 9.36 -12.98 -6.82
N ILE A 312 9.56 -11.72 -7.20
CA ILE A 312 9.26 -10.52 -6.40
C ILE A 312 8.53 -9.52 -7.31
N ILE A 313 7.39 -9.00 -6.85
CA ILE A 313 6.65 -7.95 -7.55
C ILE A 313 6.63 -6.69 -6.69
N PHE A 314 7.34 -5.65 -7.12
CA PHE A 314 7.29 -4.34 -6.48
C PHE A 314 6.03 -3.59 -6.88
N ASN A 315 5.43 -2.88 -5.93
CA ASN A 315 4.26 -2.04 -6.14
C ASN A 315 4.49 -0.62 -5.61
N PRO A 316 5.27 0.18 -6.36
CA PRO A 316 5.45 1.59 -6.07
C PRO A 316 4.13 2.33 -6.30
N SER A 317 3.67 3.05 -5.28
CA SER A 317 2.39 3.73 -5.26
C SER A 317 2.50 5.14 -4.68
N ALA A 318 1.58 5.99 -5.08
CA ALA A 318 1.22 7.21 -4.37
C ALA A 318 -0.31 7.20 -4.21
N THR A 319 -0.81 7.07 -2.99
CA THR A 319 -2.25 7.05 -2.73
C THR A 319 -2.60 7.64 -1.36
N VAL A 320 -3.78 8.26 -1.27
CA VAL A 320 -4.26 9.01 -0.11
C VAL A 320 -5.64 8.53 0.34
N GLY A 321 -6.01 8.89 1.56
CA GLY A 321 -7.40 8.98 1.98
C GLY A 321 -8.05 7.70 2.52
N ALA A 322 -9.17 7.91 3.21
CA ALA A 322 -9.89 6.91 3.99
C ALA A 322 -10.50 5.75 3.17
N LEU A 323 -10.74 5.95 1.86
CA LEU A 323 -11.25 4.88 1.00
C LEU A 323 -10.15 3.97 0.48
N SER A 324 -8.93 4.50 0.27
CA SER A 324 -7.82 3.73 -0.28
C SER A 324 -7.12 2.89 0.80
N GLU A 325 -6.89 3.48 1.97
CA GLU A 325 -6.12 2.84 3.05
C GLU A 325 -6.66 1.47 3.50
N PRO A 326 -7.99 1.23 3.61
CA PRO A 326 -8.52 -0.10 3.96
C PRO A 326 -8.19 -1.19 2.95
N MET A 327 -7.94 -0.86 1.68
CA MET A 327 -7.55 -1.82 0.64
C MET A 327 -6.05 -2.13 0.68
N TRP A 328 -5.23 -1.21 1.19
CA TRP A 328 -3.77 -1.32 1.24
C TRP A 328 -3.24 -2.63 1.88
N PRO A 329 -3.75 -3.10 3.04
CA PRO A 329 -3.27 -4.34 3.63
C PRO A 329 -3.81 -5.61 2.95
N ILE A 330 -4.72 -5.47 1.98
CA ILE A 330 -5.44 -6.57 1.33
C ILE A 330 -4.83 -6.90 -0.02
N GLU A 331 -4.70 -5.93 -0.93
CA GLU A 331 -4.51 -6.18 -2.36
C GLU A 331 -3.15 -6.80 -2.70
N ALA A 332 -2.05 -6.15 -2.29
CA ALA A 332 -0.71 -6.68 -2.54
C ALA A 332 -0.47 -7.99 -1.77
N ARG A 333 -1.00 -8.10 -0.53
CA ARG A 333 -0.95 -9.35 0.23
C ARG A 333 -1.70 -10.49 -0.45
N ASN A 334 -2.89 -10.22 -0.98
CA ASN A 334 -3.65 -11.20 -1.75
C ASN A 334 -2.88 -11.60 -3.01
N ALA A 335 -2.23 -10.66 -3.69
CA ALA A 335 -1.40 -10.95 -4.84
C ALA A 335 -0.23 -11.88 -4.50
N ALA A 336 0.46 -11.70 -3.36
CA ALA A 336 1.51 -12.63 -2.91
C ALA A 336 0.98 -14.07 -2.74
N ILE A 337 -0.17 -14.21 -2.07
CA ILE A 337 -0.83 -15.50 -1.80
C ILE A 337 -1.29 -16.18 -3.10
N ALA A 338 -2.02 -15.45 -3.94
CA ALA A 338 -2.63 -16.01 -5.15
C ALA A 338 -1.58 -16.45 -6.19
N ASN A 339 -0.40 -15.84 -6.17
CA ASN A 339 0.61 -15.98 -7.20
C ASN A 339 1.89 -16.71 -6.76
N HIS A 340 1.99 -17.09 -5.48
CA HIS A 340 3.18 -17.73 -4.89
C HIS A 340 4.47 -16.95 -5.17
N CYS A 341 4.43 -15.64 -4.95
CA CYS A 341 5.58 -14.74 -5.07
C CYS A 341 5.62 -13.76 -3.88
N PHE A 342 6.75 -13.08 -3.69
CA PHE A 342 6.81 -11.94 -2.78
C PHE A 342 6.20 -10.70 -3.43
N THR A 343 5.55 -9.85 -2.64
CA THR A 343 5.10 -8.53 -3.08
C THR A 343 5.60 -7.44 -2.15
N CYS A 344 6.04 -6.32 -2.72
CA CYS A 344 6.65 -5.21 -2.00
C CYS A 344 5.84 -3.94 -2.23
N ALA A 345 4.91 -3.61 -1.33
CA ALA A 345 4.03 -2.44 -1.45
C ALA A 345 4.70 -1.21 -0.84
N ILE A 346 4.81 -0.13 -1.63
CA ILE A 346 5.48 1.11 -1.23
C ILE A 346 4.52 2.26 -1.47
N ASN A 347 4.22 3.06 -0.45
CA ASN A 347 3.46 4.29 -0.61
C ASN A 347 4.27 5.49 -0.17
N ARG A 348 3.99 6.63 -0.79
CA ARG A 348 4.46 7.95 -0.37
C ARG A 348 4.01 8.30 1.06
N VAL A 349 4.70 9.24 1.69
CA VAL A 349 4.28 9.85 2.98
C VAL A 349 4.17 11.37 2.89
N GLY A 350 3.42 11.96 3.81
CA GLY A 350 3.28 13.40 3.97
C GLY A 350 2.08 13.97 3.23
N THR A 351 1.93 15.29 3.29
CA THR A 351 0.87 16.04 2.60
C THR A 351 1.53 17.07 1.69
N GLU A 352 1.06 17.14 0.45
CA GLU A 352 1.60 18.06 -0.55
C GLU A 352 0.59 19.17 -0.84
N HIS A 353 1.07 20.41 -0.85
CA HIS A 353 0.27 21.61 -1.06
C HIS A 353 0.67 22.25 -2.39
N PHE A 354 -0.30 22.68 -3.20
CA PHE A 354 -0.08 23.27 -4.51
C PHE A 354 -0.53 24.73 -4.58
N LYS A 355 0.15 25.54 -5.39
CA LYS A 355 -0.12 26.98 -5.51
C LYS A 355 -1.53 27.30 -6.02
N SER A 356 -1.98 26.59 -7.04
CA SER A 356 -3.33 26.74 -7.60
C SER A 356 -4.33 25.87 -6.84
N GLU A 357 -5.53 26.39 -6.59
CA GLU A 357 -6.64 25.56 -6.11
C GLU A 357 -7.07 24.56 -7.18
N PHE A 358 -7.48 23.36 -6.75
CA PHE A 358 -8.10 22.34 -7.61
C PHE A 358 -9.30 21.70 -6.91
N THR A 359 -10.06 20.88 -7.65
CA THR A 359 -11.24 20.19 -7.13
C THR A 359 -11.12 18.68 -7.33
N SER A 360 -11.59 17.92 -6.35
CA SER A 360 -11.53 16.46 -6.33
C SER A 360 -12.69 15.77 -7.08
N GLY A 361 -13.60 16.55 -7.68
CA GLY A 361 -14.78 16.01 -8.37
C GLY A 361 -15.85 15.40 -7.45
N ASP A 362 -15.81 15.70 -6.15
CA ASP A 362 -16.73 15.19 -5.12
C ASP A 362 -17.79 16.21 -4.66
N GLY A 363 -17.87 17.36 -5.34
CA GLY A 363 -18.79 18.45 -5.01
C GLY A 363 -18.37 19.34 -3.84
N LYS A 364 -17.20 19.10 -3.22
CA LYS A 364 -16.64 19.99 -2.20
C LYS A 364 -15.97 21.22 -2.82
N LYS A 365 -15.61 22.18 -1.96
CA LYS A 365 -14.91 23.40 -2.37
C LYS A 365 -13.52 23.07 -2.93
N ALA A 366 -13.04 23.97 -3.78
CA ALA A 366 -11.66 23.94 -4.23
C ALA A 366 -10.70 24.09 -3.04
N HIS A 367 -9.54 23.49 -3.16
CA HIS A 367 -8.54 23.41 -2.10
C HIS A 367 -7.15 23.26 -2.71
N HIS A 368 -6.12 23.35 -1.87
CA HIS A 368 -4.72 23.32 -2.29
C HIS A 368 -3.98 22.03 -1.87
N ASP A 369 -4.53 21.27 -0.92
CA ASP A 369 -3.88 20.11 -0.32
C ASP A 369 -4.33 18.83 -1.03
N PHE A 370 -3.40 18.04 -1.56
CA PHE A 370 -3.75 16.76 -2.21
C PHE A 370 -4.33 15.72 -1.24
N GLY A 371 -4.04 15.88 0.05
CA GLY A 371 -4.36 14.92 1.10
C GLY A 371 -3.13 14.20 1.62
N HIS A 372 -3.34 13.40 2.65
CA HIS A 372 -2.27 12.72 3.37
C HIS A 372 -1.94 11.38 2.73
N PHE A 373 -0.72 11.26 2.20
CA PHE A 373 -0.13 9.99 1.83
C PHE A 373 0.27 9.23 3.09
N TYR A 374 -0.24 8.01 3.24
CA TYR A 374 -0.24 7.28 4.51
C TYR A 374 0.89 6.24 4.63
N GLY A 375 1.91 6.25 3.78
CA GLY A 375 3.07 5.35 3.88
C GLY A 375 2.68 3.89 4.06
N SER A 376 2.97 3.33 5.23
CA SER A 376 2.59 1.95 5.56
C SER A 376 3.18 0.92 4.60
N SER A 377 4.37 1.20 4.05
CA SER A 377 5.05 0.28 3.13
C SER A 377 5.37 -1.04 3.83
N TYR A 378 5.19 -2.16 3.13
CA TYR A 378 5.34 -3.50 3.69
C TYR A 378 5.74 -4.54 2.63
N VAL A 379 6.20 -5.70 3.10
CA VAL A 379 6.43 -6.89 2.26
C VAL A 379 5.48 -8.01 2.66
N ALA A 380 4.84 -8.65 1.69
CA ALA A 380 4.07 -9.87 1.89
C ALA A 380 4.75 -11.06 1.18
N ALA A 381 4.68 -12.20 1.84
CA ALA A 381 5.29 -13.45 1.43
C ALA A 381 4.25 -14.39 0.79
N PRO A 382 4.70 -15.35 -0.04
CA PRO A 382 3.83 -16.32 -0.69
C PRO A 382 3.03 -17.19 0.30
N ASP A 383 3.55 -17.43 1.51
CA ASP A 383 2.87 -18.24 2.54
C ASP A 383 1.73 -17.48 3.26
N GLY A 384 1.44 -16.25 2.84
CA GLY A 384 0.42 -15.36 3.42
C GLY A 384 0.89 -14.57 4.62
N SER A 385 2.12 -14.78 5.10
CA SER A 385 2.73 -13.91 6.10
C SER A 385 3.13 -12.55 5.51
N ARG A 386 3.28 -11.53 6.35
CA ARG A 386 3.72 -10.19 5.93
C ARG A 386 4.43 -9.45 7.06
N THR A 387 5.26 -8.49 6.70
CA THR A 387 5.87 -7.58 7.68
C THR A 387 4.81 -6.62 8.25
N PRO A 388 5.08 -6.06 9.44
CA PRO A 388 4.54 -4.77 9.84
C PRO A 388 4.74 -3.70 8.77
N GLY A 389 3.86 -2.71 8.75
CA GLY A 389 4.05 -1.48 7.98
C GLY A 389 5.16 -0.59 8.54
N LEU A 390 5.77 0.19 7.65
CA LEU A 390 6.45 1.42 8.04
C LEU A 390 5.44 2.46 8.55
N SER A 391 5.94 3.56 9.11
CA SER A 391 5.16 4.69 9.59
C SER A 391 4.21 5.25 8.53
N ARG A 392 3.10 5.81 8.98
CA ARG A 392 2.16 6.55 8.13
C ARG A 392 2.63 7.95 7.79
N THR A 393 3.56 8.50 8.57
CA THR A 393 3.89 9.93 8.58
C THR A 393 5.37 10.23 8.38
N CYS A 394 6.25 9.23 8.54
CA CYS A 394 7.69 9.41 8.47
C CYS A 394 8.28 8.80 7.21
N ASP A 395 9.35 9.42 6.70
CA ASP A 395 10.25 8.77 5.76
C ASP A 395 10.78 7.48 6.40
N GLY A 396 11.02 6.46 5.59
CA GLY A 396 11.51 5.20 6.12
C GLY A 396 12.10 4.26 5.08
N LEU A 397 12.98 3.39 5.57
CA LEU A 397 13.60 2.29 4.87
C LEU A 397 13.21 0.97 5.54
N LEU A 398 12.53 0.11 4.79
CA LEU A 398 12.22 -1.26 5.19
C LEU A 398 13.19 -2.22 4.52
N VAL A 399 14.01 -2.91 5.32
CA VAL A 399 14.93 -3.95 4.88
C VAL A 399 14.31 -5.31 5.15
N VAL A 400 14.19 -6.15 4.13
CA VAL A 400 13.64 -7.50 4.28
C VAL A 400 14.56 -8.51 3.64
N GLU A 401 15.08 -9.42 4.46
CA GLU A 401 15.76 -10.63 4.00
C GLU A 401 14.73 -11.70 3.65
N MET A 402 14.87 -12.34 2.50
CA MET A 402 13.94 -13.37 2.03
C MET A 402 14.66 -14.50 1.30
N ASP A 403 14.26 -15.74 1.55
CA ASP A 403 14.66 -16.87 0.72
C ASP A 403 13.66 -17.08 -0.43
N LEU A 404 14.10 -16.86 -1.66
CA LEU A 404 13.27 -17.01 -2.86
C LEU A 404 12.81 -18.46 -3.12
N ASN A 405 13.43 -19.45 -2.48
CA ASN A 405 12.94 -20.83 -2.53
C ASN A 405 11.54 -20.98 -1.91
N LEU A 406 11.13 -20.08 -1.01
CA LEU A 406 9.79 -20.10 -0.40
C LEU A 406 8.68 -20.06 -1.47
N ASN A 407 8.88 -19.31 -2.55
CA ASN A 407 7.93 -19.24 -3.68
C ASN A 407 7.60 -20.64 -4.23
N ARG A 408 8.64 -21.44 -4.51
CA ARG A 408 8.46 -22.82 -4.99
C ARG A 408 7.82 -23.70 -3.92
N GLN A 409 8.30 -23.65 -2.68
CA GLN A 409 7.80 -24.50 -1.59
C GLN A 409 6.30 -24.32 -1.35
N ILE A 410 5.83 -23.07 -1.37
CA ILE A 410 4.41 -22.76 -1.22
C ILE A 410 3.64 -23.14 -2.49
N SER A 411 4.22 -22.91 -3.67
CA SER A 411 3.61 -23.35 -4.93
C SER A 411 3.40 -24.86 -4.98
N ASP A 412 4.35 -25.67 -4.52
CA ASP A 412 4.23 -27.12 -4.46
C ASP A 412 3.17 -27.55 -3.43
N LYS A 413 3.16 -26.90 -2.26
CA LYS A 413 2.22 -27.22 -1.17
C LYS A 413 0.75 -26.92 -1.52
N TRP A 414 0.48 -25.77 -2.13
CA TRP A 414 -0.88 -25.29 -2.40
C TRP A 414 -1.32 -25.44 -3.85
N SER A 415 -0.37 -25.56 -4.77
CA SER A 415 -0.62 -25.94 -6.17
C SER A 415 -1.56 -25.02 -6.95
N PHE A 416 -1.72 -23.74 -6.56
CA PHE A 416 -2.64 -22.81 -7.24
C PHE A 416 -2.35 -22.65 -8.74
N LYS A 417 -1.08 -22.63 -9.14
CA LYS A 417 -0.69 -22.60 -10.57
C LYS A 417 -1.07 -23.88 -11.30
N MET A 418 -0.96 -25.04 -10.65
CA MET A 418 -1.35 -26.34 -11.21
C MET A 418 -2.87 -26.42 -11.39
N THR A 419 -3.65 -25.89 -10.45
CA THR A 419 -5.13 -25.92 -10.46
C THR A 419 -5.76 -24.69 -11.11
N GLY A 420 -4.97 -23.83 -11.75
CA GLY A 420 -5.42 -22.51 -12.20
C GLY A 420 -6.39 -22.49 -13.38
N ARG A 421 -6.56 -23.62 -14.10
CA ARG A 421 -7.45 -23.75 -15.29
C ARG A 421 -7.31 -22.60 -16.30
N TYR A 422 -6.10 -22.08 -16.48
CA TYR A 422 -5.87 -20.82 -17.20
C TYR A 422 -6.33 -20.85 -18.67
N ALA A 423 -6.32 -22.01 -19.33
CA ALA A 423 -6.84 -22.16 -20.68
C ALA A 423 -8.34 -21.83 -20.77
N GLU A 424 -9.12 -22.28 -19.80
CA GLU A 424 -10.56 -22.00 -19.74
C GLU A 424 -10.82 -20.53 -19.44
N TYR A 425 -10.09 -19.93 -18.49
CA TYR A 425 -10.22 -18.49 -18.23
C TYR A 425 -9.84 -17.64 -19.44
N ALA A 426 -8.84 -18.06 -20.23
CA ALA A 426 -8.49 -17.36 -21.47
C ALA A 426 -9.63 -17.40 -22.50
N GLU A 427 -10.28 -18.55 -22.68
CA GLU A 427 -11.45 -18.69 -23.55
C GLU A 427 -12.64 -17.85 -23.05
N GLU A 428 -12.96 -17.93 -21.76
CA GLU A 428 -14.07 -17.21 -21.16
C GLU A 428 -13.86 -15.69 -21.20
N LEU A 429 -12.64 -15.20 -20.92
CA LEU A 429 -12.30 -13.78 -21.09
C LEU A 429 -12.43 -13.34 -22.54
N THR A 430 -11.98 -14.17 -23.50
CA THR A 430 -12.11 -13.88 -24.94
C THR A 430 -13.57 -13.77 -25.37
N LYS A 431 -14.48 -14.56 -24.78
CA LYS A 431 -15.92 -14.45 -25.01
C LYS A 431 -16.49 -13.21 -24.34
N ALA A 432 -16.10 -12.94 -23.09
CA ALA A 432 -16.65 -11.86 -22.26
C ALA A 432 -16.35 -10.45 -22.80
N VAL A 433 -15.24 -10.25 -23.50
CA VAL A 433 -14.85 -8.93 -24.06
C VAL A 433 -15.49 -8.62 -25.42
N ARG A 434 -16.29 -9.53 -25.98
CA ARG A 434 -16.98 -9.30 -27.26
C ARG A 434 -18.13 -8.32 -27.10
N ARG A 435 -18.39 -7.50 -28.12
CA ARG A 435 -19.49 -6.51 -28.11
C ARG A 435 -20.87 -7.13 -27.98
N ASP A 436 -21.04 -8.37 -28.47
CA ASP A 436 -22.29 -9.13 -28.46
C ASP A 436 -22.34 -10.17 -27.34
N PHE A 437 -21.44 -10.08 -26.35
CA PHE A 437 -21.39 -11.01 -25.22
C PHE A 437 -22.74 -11.04 -24.48
N LYS A 438 -23.26 -12.26 -24.33
CA LYS A 438 -24.43 -12.53 -23.48
C LYS A 438 -23.93 -13.22 -22.21
N PRO A 439 -24.06 -12.57 -21.04
CA PRO A 439 -23.70 -13.20 -19.78
C PRO A 439 -24.44 -14.53 -19.58
N ASN A 440 -23.74 -15.53 -19.06
CA ASN A 440 -24.31 -16.82 -18.73
C ASN A 440 -25.22 -16.71 -17.49
N ILE A 441 -26.46 -16.29 -17.69
CA ILE A 441 -27.47 -16.08 -16.63
C ILE A 441 -28.65 -17.03 -16.88
N VAL A 442 -28.91 -17.92 -15.92
CA VAL A 442 -30.08 -18.81 -15.91
C VAL A 442 -31.26 -18.08 -15.25
N LYS A 443 -32.45 -18.16 -15.84
CA LYS A 443 -33.69 -17.54 -15.35
C LYS A 443 -34.78 -18.61 -15.11
N GLU A 444 -35.71 -18.31 -14.21
CA GLU A 444 -36.92 -19.11 -13.92
C GLU A 444 -37.92 -19.12 -15.08
#